data_AF-A0A1C0SX68-F1
#
_entry.id   AF-A0A1C0SX68-F1
#
_cell.length_a   1.000
_cell.length_b   1.000
_cell.length_c   1.000
_cell.angle_alpha   90.00
_cell.angle_beta   90.00
_cell.angle_gamma   90.00
#
_symmetry.space_group_name_H-M   'P 1'
#
loop_
_entity.id
_entity.type
_entity.pdbx_description
1 polymer ?
#
loop_
_entity_poly.entity_id
_entity_poly.type
_entity_poly.pdbx_seq_one_letter_code
_entity_poly.pdbx_strand_id
1 'polypeptide(L)'
;MAIIYDESVRSGPSNISIDRMDGTKAYLRHFENKLFLMFIATHGTRTEKWQAEKELTICERKLSFWEKHPRFVGDLARKGMEELKKNWRAGRGA
;
A
#
# COMPACT_ATOMS: atom_id res chain seq x y z
N MET A 1 6.91 -16.05 6.85
CA MET A 1 5.99 -16.03 5.69
C MET A 1 6.68 -15.20 4.62
N ALA A 2 7.34 -15.84 3.65
CA ALA A 2 8.10 -15.12 2.62
C ALA A 2 7.14 -14.73 1.48
N ILE A 3 6.84 -13.44 1.34
CA ILE A 3 6.11 -12.94 0.17
C ILE A 3 7.15 -12.76 -0.95
N ILE A 4 7.47 -13.87 -1.63
CA ILE A 4 8.28 -13.84 -2.85
C ILE A 4 7.30 -13.60 -4.00
N TYR A 5 7.22 -12.36 -4.49
CA TYR A 5 6.54 -12.10 -5.75
C TYR A 5 7.37 -12.74 -6.88
N ASP A 6 6.81 -13.77 -7.50
CA ASP A 6 7.37 -14.39 -8.69
C ASP A 6 7.27 -13.39 -9.87
N GLU A 7 8.40 -12.91 -10.37
CA GLU A 7 8.47 -11.93 -11.46
C GLU A 7 7.92 -12.49 -12.80
N SER A 8 7.64 -13.79 -12.90
CA SER A 8 7.09 -14.42 -14.10
C SER A 8 5.56 -14.33 -14.19
N VAL A 9 4.87 -13.92 -13.12
CA VAL A 9 3.41 -13.71 -13.12
C VAL A 9 3.07 -12.38 -13.81
N ARG A 10 3.09 -12.37 -15.14
CA ARG A 10 2.45 -11.32 -15.94
C ARG A 10 0.94 -11.48 -15.84
N SER A 11 0.31 -10.68 -14.99
CA SER A 11 -1.16 -10.63 -14.91
C SER A 11 -1.72 -10.24 -16.29
N GLY A 12 -2.52 -11.13 -16.89
CA GLY A 12 -3.23 -10.85 -18.14
C GLY A 12 -4.17 -9.65 -18.01
N PRO A 13 -4.71 -9.12 -19.12
CA PRO A 13 -5.57 -7.95 -19.10
C PRO A 13 -6.84 -8.25 -18.29
N SER A 14 -6.84 -7.83 -17.04
CA SER A 14 -8.03 -7.84 -16.20
C SER A 14 -8.91 -6.66 -16.64
N ASN A 15 -10.17 -6.91 -16.98
CA ASN A 15 -11.19 -5.89 -17.28
C ASN A 15 -11.60 -5.09 -16.01
N ILE A 16 -10.63 -4.60 -15.25
CA ILE A 16 -10.86 -3.78 -14.06
C ILE A 16 -11.11 -2.35 -14.55
N SER A 17 -12.34 -1.88 -14.37
CA SER A 17 -12.67 -0.46 -14.60
C SER A 17 -12.10 0.38 -13.47
N ILE A 18 -10.83 0.78 -13.59
CA ILE A 18 -10.10 1.58 -12.58
C ILE A 18 -10.88 2.86 -12.26
N ASP A 19 -11.46 3.52 -13.26
CA ASP A 19 -12.23 4.77 -13.10
C ASP A 19 -13.48 4.61 -12.21
N ARG A 20 -14.01 3.38 -12.10
CA ARG A 20 -15.17 3.09 -11.27
C ARG A 20 -14.79 2.77 -9.82
N MET A 21 -13.51 2.59 -9.52
CA MET A 21 -13.03 2.30 -8.18
C MET A 21 -13.07 3.54 -7.28
N ASP A 22 -13.20 3.29 -5.98
CA ASP A 22 -13.03 4.33 -4.96
C ASP A 22 -11.53 4.58 -4.77
N GLY A 23 -11.07 5.72 -5.28
CA GLY A 23 -9.65 6.11 -5.22
C GLY A 23 -9.18 6.33 -3.79
N THR A 24 -10.06 6.81 -2.91
CA THR A 24 -9.74 7.04 -1.49
C THR A 24 -9.54 5.71 -0.77
N LYS A 25 -10.44 4.75 -0.98
CA LYS A 25 -10.33 3.42 -0.37
C LYS A 25 -9.09 2.67 -0.88
N ALA A 26 -8.80 2.76 -2.17
CA ALA A 26 -7.60 2.17 -2.75
C ALA A 26 -6.32 2.82 -2.21
N TYR A 27 -6.30 4.16 -2.11
CA TYR A 27 -5.22 4.91 -1.50
C TYR A 27 -4.96 4.46 -0.05
N LEU A 28 -5.99 4.37 0.79
CA LEU A 28 -5.87 3.95 2.18
C LEU A 28 -5.34 2.51 2.31
N ARG A 29 -5.76 1.60 1.44
CA ARG A 29 -5.23 0.23 1.39
C ARG A 29 -3.73 0.22 1.07
N HIS A 30 -3.29 1.01 0.08
CA HIS A 30 -1.87 1.11 -0.23
C HIS A 30 -1.07 1.82 0.87
N PHE A 31 -1.70 2.75 1.59
CA PHE A 31 -1.09 3.41 2.73
C PHE A 31 -0.87 2.45 3.90
N GLU A 32 -1.84 1.59 4.20
CA GLU A 32 -1.70 0.51 5.18
C GLU A 32 -0.58 -0.45 4.79
N ASN A 33 -0.52 -0.88 3.52
CA ASN A 33 0.59 -1.68 3.01
C ASN A 33 1.95 -0.99 3.20
N LYS A 34 2.02 0.34 3.00
CA LYS A 34 3.25 1.10 3.24
C LYS A 34 3.69 1.00 4.70
N LEU A 35 2.76 1.11 5.66
CA LEU A 35 3.08 0.96 7.08
C LEU A 35 3.63 -0.44 7.40
N PHE A 36 3.02 -1.48 6.82
CA PHE A 36 3.50 -2.86 6.97
C PHE A 36 4.90 -3.05 6.36
N LEU A 37 5.12 -2.57 5.14
CA LEU A 37 6.44 -2.68 4.50
C LEU A 37 7.52 -1.90 5.24
N MET A 38 7.20 -0.75 5.83
CA MET A 38 8.13 -0.02 6.71
C MET A 38 8.47 -0.82 7.96
N PHE A 39 7.49 -1.52 8.55
CA PHE A 39 7.72 -2.42 9.67
C PHE A 39 8.67 -3.57 9.28
N ILE A 40 8.47 -4.20 8.13
CA ILE A 40 9.37 -5.26 7.63
C ILE A 40 10.76 -4.72 7.28
N ALA A 41 10.85 -3.54 6.66
CA ALA A 41 12.13 -2.92 6.33
C ALA A 41 12.97 -2.60 7.59
N THR A 42 12.32 -2.34 8.71
CA THR A 42 12.99 -2.08 10.00
C THR A 42 13.31 -3.37 10.77
N HIS A 43 12.37 -4.32 10.85
CA HIS A 43 12.47 -5.49 11.76
C HIS A 43 12.73 -6.85 11.06
N GLY A 44 12.62 -6.93 9.74
CA GLY A 44 12.75 -8.17 8.98
C GLY A 44 14.19 -8.69 8.83
N THR A 45 14.32 -9.86 8.21
CA THR A 45 15.62 -10.41 7.80
C THR A 45 16.25 -9.62 6.66
N ARG A 46 17.55 -9.79 6.38
CA ARG A 46 18.26 -9.04 5.31
C ARG A 46 17.56 -9.15 3.95
N THR A 47 17.05 -10.33 3.61
CA THR A 47 16.33 -10.57 2.35
C THR A 47 14.96 -9.88 2.34
N GLU A 48 14.21 -9.99 3.43
CA GLU A 48 12.89 -9.34 3.56
C GLU A 48 13.02 -7.81 3.55
N LYS A 49 14.07 -7.26 4.16
CA LYS A 49 14.37 -5.82 4.11
C LYS A 49 14.60 -5.34 2.69
N TRP A 50 15.46 -6.03 1.94
CA TRP A 50 15.75 -5.69 0.55
C TRP A 50 14.50 -5.77 -0.34
N GLN A 51 13.64 -6.78 -0.13
CA GLN A 51 12.37 -6.88 -0.85
C GLN A 51 11.40 -5.76 -0.44
N ALA A 52 11.29 -5.46 0.85
CA ALA A 52 10.42 -4.40 1.36
C ALA A 52 10.84 -3.02 0.84
N GLU A 53 12.13 -2.73 0.71
CA GLU A 53 12.63 -1.48 0.13
C GLU A 53 12.20 -1.29 -1.33
N LYS A 54 12.24 -2.37 -2.13
CA LYS A 54 11.73 -2.35 -3.51
C LYS A 54 10.22 -2.11 -3.54
N GLU A 55 9.48 -2.84 -2.72
CA GLU A 55 8.02 -2.73 -2.68
C GLU A 55 7.53 -1.39 -2.10
N LEU A 56 8.31 -0.76 -1.22
CA LEU A 56 8.03 0.61 -0.75
C LEU A 56 8.00 1.60 -1.91
N THR A 57 8.99 1.50 -2.82
CA THR A 57 9.04 2.36 -4.03
C THR A 57 7.82 2.14 -4.92
N ILE A 58 7.37 0.89 -5.07
CA ILE A 58 6.17 0.55 -5.84
C ILE A 58 4.91 1.10 -5.15
N CYS A 59 4.82 0.98 -3.84
CA CYS A 59 3.69 1.50 -3.06
C CYS A 59 3.60 3.03 -3.16
N GLU A 60 4.72 3.75 -3.13
CA GLU A 60 4.72 5.21 -3.33
C GLU A 60 4.18 5.61 -4.69
N ARG A 61 4.57 4.91 -5.76
CA ARG A 61 4.01 5.12 -7.10
C ARG A 61 2.50 4.88 -7.14
N LYS A 62 2.01 3.82 -6.47
CA LYS A 62 0.58 3.51 -6.38
C LYS A 62 -0.17 4.59 -5.58
N LEU A 63 0.40 5.09 -4.48
CA LEU A 63 -0.18 6.19 -3.71
C LEU A 63 -0.33 7.45 -4.57
N SER A 64 0.73 7.86 -5.27
CA SER A 64 0.67 9.02 -6.18
C SER A 64 -0.30 8.83 -7.34
N PHE A 65 -0.50 7.59 -7.82
CA PHE A 65 -1.51 7.29 -8.83
C PHE A 65 -2.92 7.50 -8.28
N TRP A 66 -3.23 6.94 -7.11
CA TRP A 66 -4.56 7.04 -6.51
C TRP A 66 -4.88 8.45 -5.98
N GLU A 67 -3.87 9.21 -5.57
CA GLU A 67 -4.03 10.62 -5.19
C GLU A 67 -4.51 11.48 -6.37
N LYS A 68 -4.12 11.13 -7.60
CA LYS A 68 -4.56 11.80 -8.83
C LYS A 68 -5.90 11.28 -9.36
N HIS A 69 -6.50 10.27 -8.71
CA HIS A 69 -7.71 9.63 -9.21
C HIS A 69 -8.93 10.56 -9.07
N PRO A 70 -9.85 10.63 -10.06
CA PRO A 70 -11.01 11.54 -10.01
C PRO A 70 -11.94 11.32 -8.80
N ARG A 71 -11.94 10.10 -8.25
CA ARG A 71 -12.73 9.70 -7.08
C ARG A 71 -11.92 9.70 -5.77
N PHE A 72 -10.80 10.40 -5.74
CA PHE A 72 -10.00 10.62 -4.53
C PHE A 72 -10.54 11.82 -3.75
N VAL A 73 -10.78 11.61 -2.46
CA VAL A 73 -11.25 12.65 -1.54
C VAL A 73 -10.18 12.85 -0.47
N GLY A 74 -9.41 13.93 -0.60
CA GLY A 74 -8.26 14.20 0.26
C GLY A 74 -8.57 14.24 1.76
N ASP A 75 -9.72 14.79 2.16
CA ASP A 75 -10.12 14.84 3.58
C ASP A 75 -10.43 13.46 4.16
N LEU A 76 -11.11 12.60 3.40
CA LEU A 76 -11.38 11.22 3.82
C LEU A 76 -10.08 10.42 3.88
N ALA A 77 -9.19 10.62 2.91
CA ALA A 77 -7.88 9.99 2.91
C ALA A 77 -7.04 10.43 4.12
N ARG A 78 -7.03 11.72 4.47
CA ARG A 78 -6.32 12.25 5.63
C ARG A 78 -6.84 11.66 6.93
N LYS A 79 -8.17 11.66 7.13
CA LYS A 79 -8.80 11.06 8.32
C LYS A 79 -8.48 9.57 8.43
N GLY A 80 -8.57 8.83 7.33
CA GLY A 80 -8.23 7.40 7.30
C GLY A 80 -6.74 7.14 7.57
N MET A 81 -5.84 7.99 7.06
CA MET A 81 -4.40 7.88 7.36
C MET A 81 -4.11 8.08 8.84
N GLU A 82 -4.76 9.06 9.49
CA GLU A 82 -4.61 9.30 10.93
C GLU A 82 -5.12 8.12 11.75
N GLU A 83 -6.27 7.56 11.36
CA GLU A 83 -6.83 6.38 12.00
C GLU A 83 -5.93 5.15 11.86
N LEU A 84 -5.41 4.90 10.65
CA LEU A 84 -4.47 3.80 10.40
C LEU A 84 -3.19 3.96 11.22
N LYS A 85 -2.61 5.17 11.26
CA LYS A 85 -1.44 5.45 12.11
C LYS A 85 -1.74 5.20 13.58
N LYS A 86 -2.92 5.60 14.06
CA LYS A 86 -3.36 5.37 15.44
C LYS A 86 -3.51 3.88 15.74
N ASN A 87 -4.12 3.12 14.83
CA ASN A 87 -4.31 1.68 14.99
C ASN A 87 -2.99 0.91 15.00
N TRP A 88 -2.05 1.30 14.13
CA TRP A 88 -0.68 0.76 14.13
C TRP A 88 0.07 1.06 15.44
N ARG A 89 -0.02 2.30 15.95
CA ARG A 89 0.56 2.65 17.26
C ARG A 89 -0.06 1.87 18.43
N ALA A 90 -1.35 1.57 18.33
CA ALA A 90 -2.07 0.80 19.34
C ALA A 90 -1.84 -0.72 19.25
N GLY A 91 -0.97 -1.19 18.34
CA GLY A 91 -0.69 -2.62 18.15
C GLY A 91 -1.83 -3.40 17.48
N ARG A 92 -2.83 -2.72 16.91
CA ARG A 92 -3.96 -3.36 16.20
C ARG A 92 -3.74 -3.47 14.69
N GLY A 93 -2.53 -3.18 14.22
CA GLY A 93 -2.16 -3.16 12.80
C GLY A 93 -1.22 -4.29 12.38
N ALA A 94 -0.90 -5.23 13.28
CA ALA A 94 -0.03 -6.37 13.04
C ALA A 94 -0.76 -7.69 13.27
#